data_AF-C5L833-F1
#
_entry.id   AF-C5L833-F1
#
_cell.length_a   1.000
_cell.length_b   1.000
_cell.length_c   1.000
_cell.angle_alpha   90.00
_cell.angle_beta   90.00
_cell.angle_gamma   90.00
#
_symmetry.space_group_name_H-M   'P 1'
#
loop_
_entity.id
_entity.type
_entity.pdbx_description
1 polymer ?
#
loop_
_entity_poly.entity_id
_entity_poly.type
_entity_poly.pdbx_seq_one_letter_code
_entity_poly.pdbx_strand_id
1 'polypeptide(L)'
;MEDELLEVRDSFYVGAYSRSLQLSEQTAVSSDMVAAEKEALNARCYLAAGMLDHIKGMQHSPNPALKATALMAVFLRTPHENQRKTALDRLQELATTTKDPTAL
;
A
#
# COMPACT_ATOMS: atom_id res chain seq x y z
N MET A 1 -3.34 20.93 -13.46
CA MET A 1 -2.40 20.51 -12.40
C MET A 1 -1.78 19.23 -12.92
N GLU A 2 -0.47 19.20 -13.06
CA GLU A 2 0.24 18.01 -13.54
C GLU A 2 0.19 16.94 -12.45
N ASP A 3 -0.07 15.69 -12.82
CA ASP A 3 -0.26 14.62 -11.86
C ASP A 3 1.11 14.13 -11.35
N GLU A 4 1.44 14.49 -10.11
CA GLU A 4 2.74 14.26 -9.48
C GLU A 4 3.16 12.79 -9.47
N LEU A 5 2.21 11.86 -9.42
CA LEU A 5 2.49 10.43 -9.29
C LEU A 5 2.31 9.64 -10.59
N LEU A 6 2.11 10.31 -11.73
CA LEU A 6 1.88 9.66 -13.01
C LEU A 6 2.98 8.64 -13.36
N GLU A 7 4.24 9.07 -13.41
CA GLU A 7 5.35 8.17 -13.79
C GLU A 7 5.60 7.05 -12.77
N VAL A 8 5.31 7.33 -11.50
CA VAL A 8 5.42 6.35 -10.42
C VAL A 8 4.38 5.24 -10.65
N ARG A 9 3.12 5.61 -10.92
CA ARG A 9 2.03 4.66 -11.20
C ARG A 9 2.27 3.88 -12.48
N ASP A 10 2.70 4.54 -13.55
CA ASP A 10 3.01 3.88 -14.82
C ASP A 10 4.07 2.79 -14.63
N SER A 11 5.14 3.12 -13.89
CA SER A 11 6.20 2.16 -13.55
C SER A 11 5.68 0.98 -12.71
N PHE A 12 4.79 1.24 -11.75
CA PHE A 12 4.15 0.17 -10.97
C PHE A 12 3.30 -0.76 -11.86
N TYR A 13 2.43 -0.20 -12.71
CA TYR A 13 1.48 -1.00 -13.50
C TYR A 13 2.15 -1.85 -14.59
N VAL A 14 3.34 -1.48 -15.06
CA VAL A 14 4.15 -2.32 -15.96
C VAL A 14 5.05 -3.33 -15.22
N GLY A 15 4.94 -3.44 -13.90
CA GLY A 15 5.72 -4.37 -13.07
C GLY A 15 7.13 -3.92 -12.76
N ALA A 16 7.51 -2.68 -13.10
CA ALA A 16 8.83 -2.12 -12.81
C ALA A 16 8.90 -1.58 -11.37
N TYR A 17 8.62 -2.44 -10.37
CA TYR A 17 8.45 -2.04 -8.97
C TYR A 17 9.66 -1.32 -8.36
N SER A 18 10.88 -1.76 -8.65
CA SER A 18 12.09 -1.10 -8.16
C SER A 18 12.26 0.32 -8.75
N ARG A 19 11.92 0.49 -10.04
CA ARG A 19 11.92 1.81 -10.69
C ARG A 19 10.83 2.70 -10.10
N SER A 20 9.64 2.15 -9.88
CA SER A 20 8.54 2.86 -9.22
C SER A 20 8.96 3.38 -7.84
N LEU A 21 9.64 2.57 -7.03
CA LEU A 21 10.17 3.00 -5.74
C LEU A 21 11.19 4.13 -5.88
N GLN A 22 12.14 4.00 -6.81
CA GLN A 22 13.14 5.04 -7.06
C GLN A 22 12.52 6.37 -7.50
N LEU A 23 11.54 6.34 -8.42
CA LEU A 23 10.81 7.54 -8.85
C LEU A 23 10.01 8.16 -7.71
N SER A 24 9.37 7.31 -6.90
CA SER A 24 8.63 7.75 -5.71
C SER A 24 9.51 8.54 -4.74
N GLU A 25 10.72 8.07 -4.45
CA GLU A 25 11.68 8.76 -3.56
C GLU A 25 12.04 10.17 -4.06
N GLN A 26 12.12 10.35 -5.38
CA GLN A 26 12.48 11.62 -6.03
C GLN A 26 11.30 12.57 -6.22
N THR A 27 10.07 12.05 -6.14
CA THR A 27 8.85 12.83 -6.37
C THR A 27 8.51 13.67 -5.13
N ALA A 28 8.54 14.98 -5.29
CA ALA A 28 7.99 15.92 -4.32
C ALA A 28 6.47 15.91 -4.40
N VAL A 29 5.81 15.95 -3.25
CA VAL A 29 4.34 15.93 -3.15
C VAL A 29 3.82 17.25 -2.62
N SER A 30 2.75 17.77 -3.20
CA SER A 30 2.19 19.09 -2.83
C SER A 30 1.08 19.04 -1.78
N SER A 31 0.57 17.85 -1.42
CA SER A 31 -0.51 17.70 -0.45
C SER A 31 -0.43 16.38 0.32
N ASP A 32 -1.06 16.35 1.50
CA ASP A 32 -1.16 15.16 2.35
C ASP A 32 -1.88 14.00 1.64
N MET A 33 -2.85 14.31 0.77
CA MET A 33 -3.54 13.31 -0.04
C MET A 33 -2.58 12.62 -1.02
N VAL A 34 -1.74 13.39 -1.72
CA VAL A 34 -0.76 12.83 -2.65
C VAL A 34 0.36 12.10 -1.88
N ALA A 35 0.75 12.60 -0.71
CA ALA A 35 1.67 11.89 0.18
C ALA A 35 1.12 10.51 0.59
N ALA A 36 -0.16 10.44 0.98
CA ALA A 36 -0.82 9.19 1.35
C ALA A 36 -0.93 8.20 0.17
N GLU A 37 -1.18 8.70 -1.05
CA GLU A 37 -1.19 7.88 -2.28
C GLU A 37 0.21 7.35 -2.61
N LYS A 38 1.24 8.20 -2.49
CA LYS A 38 2.65 7.83 -2.69
C LYS A 38 3.07 6.72 -1.74
N GLU A 39 2.73 6.82 -0.46
CA GLU A 39 2.96 5.76 0.53
C GLU A 39 2.24 4.46 0.16
N ALA A 40 0.97 4.55 -0.23
CA ALA A 40 0.18 3.39 -0.63
C ALA A 40 0.81 2.67 -1.83
N LEU A 41 1.32 3.43 -2.80
CA LEU A 41 1.97 2.89 -3.99
C LEU A 41 3.30 2.20 -3.64
N ASN A 42 4.09 2.78 -2.74
CA ASN A 42 5.33 2.17 -2.24
C ASN A 42 5.05 0.85 -1.52
N ALA A 43 4.03 0.81 -0.66
CA ALA A 43 3.64 -0.42 0.03
C ALA A 43 3.25 -1.53 -0.95
N ARG A 44 2.49 -1.20 -2.01
CA ARG A 44 2.15 -2.16 -3.06
C ARG A 44 3.38 -2.64 -3.83
N CYS A 45 4.35 -1.75 -4.10
CA CYS A 45 5.63 -2.14 -4.70
C CYS A 45 6.38 -3.13 -3.81
N TYR A 46 6.48 -2.88 -2.50
CA TYR A 46 7.13 -3.80 -1.57
C TYR A 46 6.42 -5.17 -1.53
N LEU A 47 5.09 -5.18 -1.50
CA LEU A 47 4.31 -6.42 -1.57
C LEU A 47 4.60 -7.19 -2.87
N ALA A 48 4.53 -6.52 -4.01
CA ALA A 48 4.71 -7.13 -5.33
C ALA A 48 6.15 -7.63 -5.56
N ALA A 49 7.15 -6.90 -5.05
CA ALA A 49 8.56 -7.31 -5.06
C ALA A 49 8.92 -8.34 -3.99
N GLY A 50 7.99 -8.68 -3.08
CA GLY A 50 8.21 -9.63 -1.99
C GLY A 50 9.08 -9.13 -0.85
N MET A 51 9.29 -7.82 -0.74
CA MET A 51 10.06 -7.14 0.30
C MET A 51 9.21 -6.95 1.57
N LEU A 52 8.78 -8.05 2.18
CA LEU A 52 7.76 -8.03 3.24
C LEU A 52 8.17 -7.30 4.51
N ASP A 53 9.47 -7.23 4.80
CA ASP A 53 9.99 -6.54 5.98
C ASP A 53 9.60 -5.06 5.99
N HIS A 54 9.49 -4.45 4.81
CA HIS A 54 9.07 -3.05 4.67
C HIS A 54 7.59 -2.81 5.01
N ILE A 55 6.76 -3.86 5.04
CA ILE A 55 5.30 -3.73 5.25
C ILE A 55 4.80 -4.44 6.52
N LYS A 56 5.69 -5.09 7.28
CA LYS A 56 5.36 -5.90 8.46
C LYS A 56 4.71 -5.13 9.63
N GLY A 57 4.85 -3.81 9.66
CA GLY A 57 4.22 -2.93 10.68
C GLY A 57 3.01 -2.13 10.20
N MET A 58 2.72 -2.15 8.89
CA MET A 58 1.73 -1.25 8.29
C MET A 58 0.27 -1.58 8.66
N GLN A 59 0.00 -2.75 9.25
CA GLN A 59 -1.32 -3.13 9.78
C GLN A 59 -1.85 -2.18 10.86
N HIS A 60 -0.99 -1.37 11.47
CA HIS A 60 -1.36 -0.37 12.49
C HIS A 60 -1.33 1.07 11.95
N SER A 61 -1.04 1.27 10.67
CA SER A 61 -0.95 2.60 10.07
C SER A 61 -2.30 3.31 10.09
N PRO A 62 -2.37 4.64 10.32
CA PRO A 62 -3.62 5.38 10.12
C PRO A 62 -4.11 5.27 8.66
N ASN A 63 -3.19 5.24 7.69
CA ASN A 63 -3.51 5.14 6.27
C ASN A 63 -4.17 3.77 5.94
N PRO A 64 -5.44 3.76 5.49
CA PRO A 64 -6.17 2.52 5.23
C PRO A 64 -5.56 1.69 4.10
N ALA A 65 -4.89 2.32 3.13
CA ALA A 65 -4.23 1.61 2.04
C ALA A 65 -2.98 0.85 2.51
N LEU A 66 -2.25 1.39 3.48
CA LEU A 66 -1.12 0.71 4.11
C LEU A 66 -1.58 -0.49 4.94
N LYS A 67 -2.65 -0.30 5.74
CA LYS A 67 -3.30 -1.40 6.48
C LYS A 67 -3.73 -2.53 5.53
N ALA A 68 -4.43 -2.19 4.45
CA ALA A 68 -4.90 -3.17 3.48
C ALA A 68 -3.75 -3.93 2.82
N THR A 69 -2.65 -3.24 2.48
CA THR A 69 -1.48 -3.89 1.86
C THR A 69 -0.80 -4.89 2.80
N ALA A 70 -0.65 -4.55 4.08
CA ALA A 70 -0.11 -5.46 5.09
C ALA A 70 -1.01 -6.68 5.32
N LEU A 71 -2.33 -6.49 5.41
CA LEU A 71 -3.28 -7.59 5.57
C LEU A 71 -3.29 -8.51 4.35
N MET A 72 -3.18 -7.94 3.14
CA MET A 72 -3.04 -8.73 1.91
C MET A 72 -1.75 -9.58 1.92
N ALA A 73 -0.64 -9.04 2.43
CA ALA A 73 0.60 -9.80 2.59
C ALA A 73 0.41 -11.01 3.52
N VAL A 74 -0.30 -10.83 4.65
CA VAL A 74 -0.65 -11.91 5.58
C VAL A 74 -1.52 -12.94 4.88
N PHE A 75 -2.60 -12.51 4.22
CA PHE A 75 -3.56 -13.38 3.53
C PHE A 75 -2.86 -14.27 2.48
N LEU A 76 -1.99 -13.69 1.66
CA LEU A 76 -1.33 -14.39 0.57
C LEU A 76 -0.24 -15.37 1.03
N ARG A 77 0.41 -15.12 2.18
CA ARG A 77 1.65 -15.83 2.55
C ARG A 77 1.59 -16.63 3.84
N THR A 78 0.58 -16.43 4.69
CA THR A 78 0.50 -17.20 5.93
C THR A 78 0.17 -18.68 5.64
N PRO A 79 0.87 -19.63 6.28
CA PRO A 79 0.51 -21.04 6.25
C PRO A 79 -0.64 -21.35 7.24
N HIS A 80 -1.03 -20.40 8.09
CA HIS A 80 -2.04 -20.61 9.12
C HIS A 80 -3.42 -20.17 8.64
N GLU A 81 -4.32 -21.12 8.40
CA GLU A 81 -5.70 -20.87 7.93
C GLU A 81 -6.48 -19.86 8.80
N ASN A 82 -6.33 -19.94 10.12
CA ASN A 82 -6.99 -18.98 11.03
C ASN A 82 -6.48 -17.54 10.82
N GLN A 83 -5.18 -17.36 10.58
CA GLN A 83 -4.62 -16.03 10.30
C GLN A 83 -5.06 -15.52 8.93
N ARG A 84 -5.13 -16.42 7.95
CA ARG A 84 -5.63 -16.11 6.60
C ARG A 84 -7.07 -15.62 6.64
N LYS A 85 -7.95 -16.34 7.35
CA LYS A 85 -9.35 -15.94 7.55
C LYS A 85 -9.45 -14.58 8.24
N THR A 86 -8.76 -14.39 9.37
CA THR A 86 -8.78 -13.11 10.10
C THR A 86 -8.29 -11.95 9.23
N ALA A 87 -7.28 -12.17 8.39
CA ALA A 87 -6.79 -11.14 7.47
C ALA A 87 -7.85 -10.78 6.41
N LEU A 88 -8.55 -11.77 5.87
CA LEU A 88 -9.65 -11.56 4.92
C LEU A 88 -10.82 -10.81 5.56
N ASP A 89 -11.26 -11.22 6.75
CA ASP A 89 -12.35 -10.57 7.48
C ASP A 89 -12.03 -9.08 7.71
N ARG A 90 -10.80 -8.77 8.15
CA ARG A 90 -10.34 -7.37 8.34
C ARG A 90 -10.23 -6.58 7.02
N LEU A 91 -9.87 -7.23 5.92
CA LEU A 91 -9.87 -6.58 4.59
C LEU A 91 -11.30 -6.23 4.16
N GLN A 92 -12.27 -7.11 4.43
CA GLN A 92 -13.68 -6.85 4.13
C GLN A 92 -14.22 -5.71 5.00
N GLU A 93 -13.89 -5.69 6.29
CA GLU A 93 -14.23 -4.57 7.18
C GLU A 93 -13.66 -3.25 6.66
N LEU A 94 -12.37 -3.22 6.28
CA LEU A 94 -11.72 -2.04 5.70
C LEU A 94 -12.38 -1.55 4.41
N ALA A 95 -12.88 -2.47 3.57
CA ALA A 95 -13.58 -2.10 2.34
C ALA A 95 -14.92 -1.41 2.61
N THR A 96 -15.49 -1.60 3.80
CA THR A 96 -16.77 -1.00 4.23
C THR A 96 -16.59 0.25 5.10
N THR A 97 -15.39 0.53 5.59
CA THR A 97 -15.08 1.74 6.36
C THR A 97 -14.69 2.93 5.47
N THR A 98 -14.65 4.11 6.07
CA THR A 98 -14.43 5.43 5.44
C THR A 98 -13.38 5.42 4.33
N LYS A 99 -13.75 6.00 3.18
CA LYS A 99 -12.91 6.14 1.97
C LYS A 99 -11.92 7.32 2.00
N ASP A 100 -11.76 7.95 3.16
CA ASP A 100 -10.84 9.07 3.35
C ASP A 100 -9.46 8.53 3.76
N PRO A 101 -8.41 8.71 2.94
CA PRO A 101 -7.06 8.24 3.26
C PRO A 101 -6.40 8.98 4.43
N THR A 102 -7.00 10.07 4.91
CA THR A 102 -6.52 10.91 6.02
C THR A 102 -7.35 10.77 7.31
N ALA A 103 -8.47 10.04 7.27
CA ALA A 103 -9.32 9.87 8.44
C ALA A 103 -8.64 8.98 9.50
N LEU A 104 -8.51 9.53 10.71
CA LEU A 104 -8.01 8.86 11.91
C LEU A 104 -9.00 7.82 12.45
#